data_AF-A0A439CP30-F1
#
_entry.id   AF-A0A439CP30-F1
#
_cell.length_a   1.000
_cell.length_b   1.000
_cell.length_c   1.000
_cell.angle_alpha   90.00
_cell.angle_beta   90.00
_cell.angle_gamma   90.00
#
_symmetry.space_group_name_H-M   'P 1'
#
loop_
_entity.id
_entity.type
_entity.pdbx_description
1 polymer ?
#
loop_
_entity_poly.entity_id
_entity_poly.type
_entity_poly.pdbx_seq_one_letter_code
_entity_poly.pdbx_strand_id
1 'polypeptide(L)'
;MYDRFNALPDASRLLIAGRDGSSERSSAGRIRPSRYRRRQSYQSSYSKRSQGDASNRNLFSPHDYDSVNGYSLRDNGHVLGERAYEPPHQSVGFWHPKMGKVRKHVLTLWVRTIAIIMAFIFAVLSIYWAVFYKVQDNLRRLEVHVVDFDSQVAPYDNVTAIVGPVMTNLTRAIHSASLHQSLGYRIVPPAEYNYNPMAVRRAVYNWDAWAAIIINPNATTMLLDAVMSGNASYDPTGAVQYIIQTARQESTTYNYIVPQLQMLTARFMSQFGPAWSQMLLTNTSLFAPLVMAEAPAAVNPGVVPLQIDLRPFEPATATPAVSIGLIYLIIVAFFSFSFFLPIHNKYIQPQGHPPLHFWHLIIWRWVATAVLYLFISLTYSLVPLA
;
A
#
# COMPACT_ATOMS: atom_id res chain seq x y z
N MET A 1 0.51 0.87 59.05
CA MET A 1 0.09 -0.42 58.44
C MET A 1 -1.41 -0.51 58.71
N TYR A 2 -2.35 -0.20 57.83
CA TYR A 2 -2.48 -0.05 56.39
C TYR A 2 -3.54 1.03 56.14
N ASP A 3 -3.27 2.04 55.30
CA ASP A 3 -4.32 2.79 54.60
C ASP A 3 -3.70 3.50 53.38
N ARG A 4 -3.07 2.67 52.52
CA ARG A 4 -2.41 3.07 51.27
C ARG A 4 -3.15 2.52 50.04
N PHE A 5 -4.47 2.56 50.05
CA PHE A 5 -5.27 2.22 48.87
C PHE A 5 -6.47 3.17 48.82
N ASN A 6 -6.48 4.10 47.85
CA ASN A 6 -7.67 4.71 47.21
C ASN A 6 -7.46 6.10 46.60
N ALA A 7 -6.22 6.59 46.45
CA ALA A 7 -5.98 7.71 45.54
C ALA A 7 -6.02 7.19 44.08
N LEU A 8 -7.23 7.02 43.54
CA LEU A 8 -7.43 6.76 42.11
C LEU A 8 -6.73 7.87 41.31
N PRO A 9 -6.02 7.54 40.21
CA PRO A 9 -5.31 8.54 39.42
C PRO A 9 -6.29 9.60 38.89
N ASP A 10 -6.05 10.85 39.30
CA ASP A 10 -6.90 12.00 39.01
C ASP A 10 -6.51 12.64 37.66
N ALA A 11 -7.47 12.77 36.75
CA ALA A 11 -7.25 13.37 35.44
C ALA A 11 -6.99 14.88 35.52
N SER A 12 -7.25 15.53 36.66
CA SER A 12 -6.90 16.93 36.92
C SER A 12 -5.42 17.23 36.69
N ARG A 13 -4.53 16.25 36.93
CA ARG A 13 -3.07 16.37 36.74
C ARG A 13 -2.64 16.42 35.28
N LEU A 14 -3.46 15.98 34.33
CA LEU A 14 -3.17 16.08 32.88
C LEU A 14 -3.33 17.52 32.35
N LEU A 15 -4.09 18.37 33.04
CA LEU A 15 -4.27 19.78 32.66
C LEU A 15 -3.04 20.64 32.97
N ILE A 16 -2.28 20.27 34.01
CA ILE A 16 -1.11 21.03 34.46
C ILE A 16 0.04 20.90 33.43
N ALA A 17 0.20 19.73 32.81
CA ALA A 17 1.23 19.50 31.80
C ALA A 17 0.97 20.19 30.45
N GLY A 18 -0.28 20.60 30.15
CA GLY A 18 -0.65 21.25 28.89
C GLY A 18 -0.60 22.78 28.89
N ARG A 19 -0.48 23.41 30.07
CA ARG A 19 -0.55 24.87 30.21
C ARG A 19 0.80 25.56 30.04
N ASP A 20 1.88 24.91 30.46
CA ASP A 20 3.24 25.50 30.45
C ASP A 20 3.87 25.58 29.04
N GLY A 21 3.27 24.98 28.02
CA GLY A 21 3.73 25.09 26.63
C GLY A 21 3.12 26.24 25.82
N SER A 22 2.24 27.06 26.40
CA SER A 22 1.39 28.01 25.63
C SER A 22 1.54 29.49 26.00
N SER A 23 2.43 29.84 26.93
CA SER A 23 2.61 31.22 27.42
C SER A 23 3.69 32.06 26.72
N GLU A 24 4.27 31.60 25.61
CA GLU A 24 5.12 32.44 24.75
C GLU A 24 4.45 32.71 23.39
N ARG A 25 3.51 33.65 23.35
CA ARG A 25 3.21 34.47 22.15
C ARG A 25 2.09 35.47 22.46
N SER A 26 2.49 36.72 22.76
CA SER A 26 1.89 37.92 22.18
C SER A 26 2.47 39.17 22.84
N SER A 27 3.39 39.85 22.15
CA SER A 27 3.55 41.31 22.24
C SER A 27 4.24 41.78 20.97
N ALA A 28 3.46 42.41 20.09
CA ALA A 28 3.93 43.04 18.88
C ALA A 28 4.56 44.40 19.23
N GLY A 29 5.84 44.59 18.88
CA GLY A 29 6.52 45.88 18.89
C GLY A 29 7.27 46.07 17.58
N ARG A 30 6.80 46.99 16.74
CA ARG A 30 7.30 47.26 15.39
C ARG A 30 8.27 48.44 15.43
N ILE A 31 9.58 48.21 15.41
CA ILE A 31 10.60 49.20 14.96
C ILE A 31 11.78 48.44 14.29
N ARG A 32 12.15 48.86 13.08
CA ARG A 32 13.40 48.55 12.35
C ARG A 32 14.24 49.84 12.29
N PRO A 33 15.53 49.86 11.87
CA PRO A 33 16.58 48.82 11.89
C PRO A 33 17.95 49.39 12.35
N SER A 34 18.94 48.55 12.70
CA SER A 34 20.37 48.90 12.50
C SER A 34 21.29 47.67 12.62
N ARG A 35 22.38 47.73 11.86
CA ARG A 35 23.41 46.73 11.57
C ARG A 35 24.48 46.65 12.68
N TYR A 36 25.16 45.51 12.80
CA TYR A 36 26.63 45.26 12.99
C TYR A 36 26.82 43.88 13.67
N ARG A 37 27.37 42.82 13.03
CA ARG A 37 28.77 42.47 12.70
C ARG A 37 29.50 41.67 13.81
N ARG A 38 29.79 40.39 13.46
CA ARG A 38 31.00 39.56 13.72
C ARG A 38 31.27 38.83 15.06
N ARG A 39 31.71 37.57 14.84
CA ARG A 39 32.75 36.72 15.48
C ARG A 39 32.32 35.80 16.63
N GLN A 40 32.41 34.47 16.45
CA GLN A 40 33.58 33.59 16.68
C GLN A 40 33.99 33.65 18.16
N SER A 41 34.22 32.59 18.93
CA SER A 41 34.46 31.15 18.75
C SER A 41 34.93 30.69 20.14
N TYR A 42 34.77 29.43 20.54
CA TYR A 42 35.85 28.56 21.07
C TYR A 42 35.31 27.27 21.67
N GLN A 43 36.15 26.25 21.53
CA GLN A 43 35.96 24.81 21.64
C GLN A 43 36.78 24.29 22.83
N SER A 44 36.61 22.99 23.15
CA SER A 44 37.46 22.09 23.98
C SER A 44 36.87 21.77 25.36
N SER A 45 36.43 20.53 25.70
CA SER A 45 37.03 19.17 25.64
C SER A 45 37.95 18.82 26.85
N TYR A 46 37.98 17.51 27.19
CA TYR A 46 38.67 16.73 28.26
C TYR A 46 37.79 16.39 29.48
N SER A 47 37.45 15.15 29.91
CA SER A 47 37.82 13.71 29.76
C SER A 47 38.52 13.08 30.98
N LYS A 48 38.00 11.89 31.40
CA LYS A 48 38.53 10.81 32.28
C LYS A 48 38.60 11.10 33.80
N ARG A 49 38.03 10.33 34.75
CA ARG A 49 37.79 8.89 35.05
C ARG A 49 38.95 8.17 35.75
N SER A 50 38.78 7.86 37.05
CA SER A 50 39.28 6.68 37.82
C SER A 50 38.79 6.83 39.29
N GLN A 51 37.84 6.07 39.83
CA GLN A 51 37.82 4.67 40.31
C GLN A 51 38.41 4.48 41.73
N GLY A 52 37.58 3.99 42.66
CA GLY A 52 37.91 3.60 44.04
C GLY A 52 36.67 3.13 44.81
N ASP A 53 36.54 1.82 45.01
CA ASP A 53 35.43 1.07 45.64
C ASP A 53 35.29 1.28 47.15
N ALA A 54 34.06 1.21 47.69
CA ALA A 54 33.60 0.13 48.57
C ALA A 54 32.31 0.45 49.35
N SER A 55 31.45 -0.58 49.48
CA SER A 55 30.42 -0.82 50.50
C SER A 55 28.94 -0.37 50.25
N ASN A 56 28.21 -1.31 49.64
CA ASN A 56 26.94 -1.91 50.08
C ASN A 56 25.70 -1.03 50.44
N ARG A 57 24.65 -1.22 49.62
CA ARG A 57 23.21 -1.43 49.97
C ARG A 57 22.41 -0.26 50.60
N ASN A 58 21.57 0.39 49.80
CA ASN A 58 20.13 0.06 49.63
C ASN A 58 19.32 1.23 49.02
N LEU A 59 18.43 0.85 48.11
CA LEU A 59 17.30 1.54 47.49
C LEU A 59 16.86 2.89 48.12
N PHE A 60 16.93 3.96 47.32
CA PHE A 60 16.26 5.22 47.62
C PHE A 60 14.82 5.19 47.08
N SER A 61 13.86 5.27 47.99
CA SER A 61 12.42 5.38 47.72
C SER A 61 12.02 6.87 47.80
N PRO A 62 11.38 7.47 46.78
CA PRO A 62 11.05 8.89 46.78
C PRO A 62 9.69 9.15 47.47
N HIS A 63 9.71 9.30 48.79
CA HIS A 63 8.61 9.87 49.56
C HIS A 63 9.19 10.68 50.72
N ASP A 64 9.56 11.93 50.47
CA ASP A 64 9.80 12.92 51.52
C ASP A 64 9.75 14.34 50.92
N TYR A 65 8.54 14.91 50.84
CA TYR A 65 8.34 16.37 50.79
C TYR A 65 6.98 16.69 51.40
N ASP A 66 6.82 16.46 52.71
CA ASP A 66 5.73 17.06 53.49
C ASP A 66 6.19 17.24 54.94
N SER A 67 6.82 18.39 55.23
CA SER A 67 6.68 19.08 56.52
C SER A 67 7.46 20.40 56.53
N VAL A 68 6.77 21.53 56.37
CA VAL A 68 7.21 22.79 57.00
C VAL A 68 5.98 23.46 57.61
N ASN A 69 5.94 23.39 58.93
CA ASN A 69 4.99 24.08 59.80
C ASN A 69 5.16 25.61 59.72
N GLY A 70 4.06 26.28 60.05
CA GLY A 70 3.89 27.72 59.91
C GLY A 70 4.80 28.59 60.78
N TYR A 71 5.00 29.80 60.25
CA TYR A 71 5.34 30.98 61.02
C TYR A 71 4.35 32.09 60.65
N SER A 72 3.65 32.59 61.66
CA SER A 72 2.82 33.78 61.62
C SER A 72 3.71 35.02 61.57
N LEU A 73 3.57 35.81 60.51
CA LEU A 73 4.03 37.20 60.47
C LEU A 73 2.81 38.08 60.25
N ARG A 74 2.38 38.73 61.34
CA ARG A 74 1.54 39.93 61.29
C ARG A 74 2.39 41.05 60.72
N ASP A 75 2.00 41.60 59.57
CA ASP A 75 2.32 42.97 59.20
C ASP A 75 1.18 43.58 58.38
N ASN A 76 1.12 44.90 58.44
CA ASN A 76 -0.08 45.74 58.38
C ASN A 76 -0.72 45.89 56.98
N GLY A 77 -2.06 45.91 57.01
CA GLY A 77 -2.95 46.67 56.12
C GLY A 77 -2.60 46.80 54.64
N HIS A 78 -3.18 45.95 53.80
CA HIS A 78 -3.84 46.33 52.54
C HIS A 78 -4.68 45.15 52.06
N VAL A 79 -6.01 45.33 52.04
CA VAL A 79 -6.96 44.36 51.48
C VAL A 79 -6.79 44.38 49.95
N LEU A 80 -6.06 43.41 49.41
CA LEU A 80 -6.12 43.06 48.00
C LEU A 80 -6.89 41.76 47.90
N GLY A 81 -8.03 41.82 47.20
CA GLY A 81 -9.01 40.76 47.06
C GLY A 81 -8.37 39.40 46.84
N GLU A 82 -8.53 38.55 47.83
CA GLU A 82 -8.27 37.12 47.77
C GLU A 82 -9.10 36.58 46.62
N ARG A 83 -8.47 36.34 45.46
CA ARG A 83 -9.08 35.51 44.41
C ARG A 83 -9.25 34.15 45.06
N ALA A 84 -10.47 33.86 45.48
CA ALA A 84 -10.87 32.57 46.00
C ALA A 84 -10.27 31.50 45.09
N TYR A 85 -9.32 30.75 45.66
CA TYR A 85 -8.73 29.60 45.01
C TYR A 85 -9.88 28.58 44.90
N GLU A 86 -10.54 28.51 43.74
CA GLU A 86 -11.53 27.46 43.49
C GLU A 86 -10.81 26.12 43.68
N PRO A 87 -11.24 25.27 44.63
CA PRO A 87 -10.54 24.04 44.93
C PRO A 87 -10.47 23.19 43.65
N PRO A 88 -9.35 22.47 43.41
CA PRO A 88 -9.22 21.63 42.24
C PRO A 88 -10.44 20.70 42.20
N HIS A 89 -11.26 20.83 41.16
CA HIS A 89 -12.48 20.06 41.05
C HIS A 89 -12.12 18.58 41.17
N GLN A 90 -12.47 17.98 42.30
CA GLN A 90 -12.22 16.57 42.57
C GLN A 90 -12.83 15.76 41.43
N SER A 91 -12.06 14.85 40.83
CA SER A 91 -12.60 14.05 39.73
C SER A 91 -13.82 13.27 40.20
N VAL A 92 -14.85 13.25 39.36
CA VAL A 92 -16.12 12.58 39.67
C VAL A 92 -16.33 11.37 38.76
N GLY A 93 -17.12 10.42 39.25
CA GLY A 93 -17.57 9.27 38.47
C GLY A 93 -18.43 9.66 37.27
N PHE A 94 -18.44 8.80 36.25
CA PHE A 94 -19.18 9.04 34.99
C PHE A 94 -20.68 9.30 35.21
N TRP A 95 -21.26 8.66 36.22
CA TRP A 95 -22.70 8.73 36.50
C TRP A 95 -23.13 9.91 37.38
N HIS A 96 -22.20 10.79 37.77
CA HIS A 96 -22.51 11.91 38.65
C HIS A 96 -23.52 12.90 38.00
N PRO A 97 -24.52 13.43 38.73
CA PRO A 97 -25.55 14.31 38.17
C PRO A 97 -24.97 15.57 37.51
N LYS A 98 -23.88 16.13 38.05
CA LYS A 98 -23.17 17.29 37.45
C LYS A 98 -22.57 16.98 36.06
N MET A 99 -22.34 15.71 35.71
CA MET A 99 -21.83 15.29 34.40
C MET A 99 -22.95 14.99 33.39
N GLY A 100 -24.23 15.09 33.76
CA GLY A 100 -25.35 14.73 32.88
C GLY A 100 -25.40 15.55 31.58
N LYS A 101 -25.22 16.87 31.67
CA LYS A 101 -25.20 17.78 30.51
C LYS A 101 -24.01 17.50 29.59
N VAL A 102 -22.84 17.24 30.17
CA VAL A 102 -21.59 16.94 29.46
C VAL A 102 -21.70 15.59 28.74
N ARG A 103 -22.22 14.56 29.41
CA ARG A 103 -22.47 13.23 28.81
C ARG A 103 -23.40 13.33 27.60
N LYS A 104 -24.53 14.04 27.72
CA LYS A 104 -25.46 14.22 26.60
C LYS A 104 -24.77 14.95 25.44
N HIS A 105 -24.05 16.03 25.72
CA HIS A 105 -23.32 16.79 24.70
C HIS A 105 -22.25 15.95 23.99
N VAL A 106 -21.45 15.21 24.75
CA VAL A 106 -20.40 14.35 24.21
C VAL A 106 -21.01 13.19 23.42
N LEU A 107 -22.06 12.55 23.93
CA LEU A 107 -22.75 11.47 23.23
C LEU A 107 -23.38 11.98 21.92
N THR A 108 -24.01 13.15 21.92
CA THR A 108 -24.55 13.78 20.69
C THR A 108 -23.44 14.09 19.69
N LEU A 109 -22.31 14.66 20.13
CA LEU A 109 -21.17 14.93 19.26
C LEU A 109 -20.55 13.64 18.72
N TRP A 110 -20.45 12.62 19.55
CA TRP A 110 -19.91 11.31 19.18
C TRP A 110 -20.79 10.62 18.14
N VAL A 111 -22.09 10.49 18.39
CA VAL A 111 -23.06 9.92 17.42
C VAL A 111 -23.06 10.72 16.11
N ARG A 112 -23.07 12.06 16.19
CA ARG A 112 -23.00 12.91 14.99
C ARG A 112 -21.72 12.68 14.20
N THR A 113 -20.58 12.54 14.88
CA THR A 113 -19.29 12.27 14.25
C THR A 113 -19.27 10.89 13.59
N ILE A 114 -19.83 9.87 14.26
CA ILE A 114 -19.98 8.53 13.67
C ILE A 114 -20.85 8.56 12.42
N ALA A 115 -22.01 9.22 12.48
CA ALA A 115 -22.92 9.30 11.34
C ALA A 115 -22.27 9.97 10.12
N ILE A 116 -21.52 11.06 10.33
CA ILE A 116 -20.76 11.73 9.26
C ILE A 116 -19.69 10.80 8.69
N ILE A 117 -18.93 10.11 9.54
CA ILE A 117 -17.89 9.17 9.12
C ILE A 117 -18.49 8.00 8.34
N MET A 118 -19.60 7.43 8.80
CA MET A 118 -20.29 6.35 8.10
C MET A 118 -20.78 6.79 6.73
N ALA A 119 -21.43 7.96 6.63
CA ALA A 119 -21.89 8.49 5.35
C ALA A 119 -20.72 8.74 4.37
N PHE A 120 -19.60 9.25 4.88
CA PHE A 120 -18.39 9.47 4.08
C PHE A 120 -17.76 8.14 3.61
N ILE A 121 -17.58 7.17 4.52
CA ILE A 121 -17.05 5.85 4.18
C ILE A 121 -17.96 5.15 3.18
N PHE A 122 -19.28 5.19 3.39
CA PHE A 122 -20.25 4.61 2.47
C PHE A 122 -20.11 5.23 1.07
N ALA A 123 -20.08 6.56 0.96
CA ALA A 123 -19.93 7.25 -0.32
C ALA A 123 -18.63 6.85 -1.05
N VAL A 124 -17.50 6.81 -0.34
CA VAL A 124 -16.19 6.43 -0.92
C VAL A 124 -16.15 4.96 -1.30
N LEU A 125 -16.68 4.06 -0.47
CA LEU A 125 -16.75 2.63 -0.76
C LEU A 125 -17.67 2.36 -1.95
N SER A 126 -18.82 3.05 -2.06
CA SER A 126 -19.68 2.93 -3.24
C SER A 126 -18.95 3.29 -4.53
N ILE A 127 -18.08 4.31 -4.51
CA ILE A 127 -17.23 4.64 -5.66
C ILE A 127 -16.24 3.51 -5.94
N TYR A 128 -15.61 2.94 -4.92
CA TYR A 128 -14.69 1.80 -5.07
C TYR A 128 -15.37 0.64 -5.81
N TRP A 129 -16.55 0.20 -5.37
CA TRP A 129 -17.30 -0.87 -6.03
C TRP A 129 -17.77 -0.49 -7.45
N ALA A 130 -18.18 0.76 -7.66
CA ALA A 130 -18.58 1.24 -8.98
C ALA A 130 -17.43 1.16 -10.01
N VAL A 131 -16.17 1.34 -9.59
CA VAL A 131 -15.00 1.16 -10.47
C VAL A 131 -14.88 -0.28 -10.95
N PHE A 132 -15.21 -1.27 -10.11
CA PHE A 132 -15.14 -2.69 -10.49
C PHE A 132 -16.24 -3.13 -11.46
N TYR A 133 -17.40 -2.45 -11.45
CA TYR A 133 -18.57 -2.84 -12.25
C TYR A 133 -18.28 -2.92 -13.75
N LYS A 134 -17.41 -2.05 -14.28
CA LYS A 134 -17.04 -2.02 -15.71
C LYS A 134 -15.64 -2.54 -15.98
N VAL A 135 -15.03 -3.31 -15.07
CA VAL A 135 -13.66 -3.79 -15.28
C VAL A 135 -13.57 -4.66 -16.53
N GLN A 136 -14.51 -5.59 -16.71
CA GLN A 136 -14.54 -6.47 -17.89
C GLN A 136 -14.61 -5.63 -19.18
N ASP A 137 -15.55 -4.69 -19.26
CA ASP A 137 -15.73 -3.82 -20.43
C ASP A 137 -14.49 -2.96 -20.74
N ASN A 138 -13.68 -2.64 -19.72
CA ASN A 138 -12.49 -1.80 -19.84
C ASN A 138 -11.19 -2.60 -19.98
N LEU A 139 -11.22 -3.94 -20.05
CA LEU A 139 -10.01 -4.76 -20.21
C LEU A 139 -9.21 -4.39 -21.46
N ARG A 140 -9.88 -3.87 -22.49
CA ARG A 140 -9.22 -3.39 -23.72
C ARG A 140 -8.29 -2.20 -23.49
N ARG A 141 -8.39 -1.50 -22.36
CA ARG A 141 -7.44 -0.45 -21.96
C ARG A 141 -6.12 -1.00 -21.42
N LEU A 142 -6.08 -2.28 -21.05
CA LEU A 142 -4.84 -2.97 -20.69
C LEU A 142 -4.12 -3.34 -21.99
N GLU A 143 -3.25 -2.43 -22.42
CA GLU A 143 -2.55 -2.57 -23.69
C GLU A 143 -1.44 -3.63 -23.63
N VAL A 144 -1.46 -4.54 -24.60
CA VAL A 144 -0.46 -5.59 -24.78
C VAL A 144 0.18 -5.44 -26.15
N HIS A 145 1.49 -5.25 -26.20
CA HIS A 145 2.21 -5.11 -27.45
C HIS A 145 2.56 -6.46 -28.04
N VAL A 146 2.19 -6.70 -29.28
CA VAL A 146 2.60 -7.89 -30.03
C VAL A 146 3.59 -7.45 -31.10
N VAL A 147 4.83 -7.90 -30.97
CA VAL A 147 5.95 -7.50 -31.83
C VAL A 147 6.52 -8.72 -32.50
N ASP A 148 6.46 -8.72 -33.83
CA ASP A 148 6.92 -9.83 -34.65
C ASP A 148 8.28 -9.53 -35.27
N PHE A 149 9.36 -10.09 -34.71
CA PHE A 149 10.70 -9.96 -35.28
C PHE A 149 11.03 -11.08 -36.27
N ASP A 150 10.18 -12.10 -36.42
CA ASP A 150 10.45 -13.33 -37.17
C ASP A 150 10.81 -13.01 -38.63
N SER A 151 11.99 -13.43 -39.04
CA SER A 151 12.57 -13.14 -40.36
C SER A 151 12.59 -11.67 -40.79
N GLN A 152 12.63 -10.73 -39.83
CA GLN A 152 12.70 -9.29 -40.09
C GLN A 152 13.99 -8.65 -39.58
N VAL A 153 14.87 -9.43 -38.96
CA VAL A 153 16.14 -8.96 -38.37
C VAL A 153 17.28 -9.81 -38.91
N ALA A 154 18.31 -9.15 -39.43
CA ALA A 154 19.54 -9.82 -39.85
C ALA A 154 20.17 -10.60 -38.68
N PRO A 155 20.73 -11.80 -38.90
CA PRO A 155 20.97 -12.47 -40.20
C PRO A 155 19.82 -13.36 -40.72
N TYR A 156 18.61 -13.26 -40.15
CA TYR A 156 17.49 -14.19 -40.42
C TYR A 156 16.45 -13.64 -41.40
N ASP A 157 16.74 -12.52 -42.06
CA ASP A 157 15.86 -11.78 -42.97
C ASP A 157 15.66 -12.43 -44.35
N ASN A 158 16.24 -13.61 -44.57
CA ASN A 158 16.20 -14.35 -45.83
C ASN A 158 15.21 -15.53 -45.85
N VAL A 159 14.53 -15.83 -44.73
CA VAL A 159 13.60 -16.97 -44.62
C VAL A 159 12.15 -16.49 -44.59
N THR A 160 11.23 -17.21 -45.20
CA THR A 160 9.80 -16.92 -45.09
C THR A 160 9.29 -17.22 -43.68
N ALA A 161 8.83 -16.20 -42.94
CA ALA A 161 8.31 -16.35 -41.58
C ALA A 161 7.03 -17.19 -41.54
N ILE A 162 6.94 -18.10 -40.57
CA ILE A 162 5.80 -18.99 -40.34
C ILE A 162 5.19 -18.72 -38.95
N VAL A 163 6.03 -18.59 -37.93
CA VAL A 163 5.60 -18.42 -36.53
C VAL A 163 4.98 -17.04 -36.31
N GLY A 164 5.66 -15.99 -36.77
CA GLY A 164 5.22 -14.59 -36.63
C GLY A 164 3.82 -14.29 -37.21
N PRO A 165 3.57 -14.62 -38.49
CA PRO A 165 2.27 -14.39 -39.13
C PRO A 165 1.10 -15.12 -38.45
N VAL A 166 1.32 -16.34 -37.94
CA VAL A 166 0.26 -17.10 -37.23
C VAL A 166 -0.14 -16.38 -35.95
N MET A 167 0.83 -15.92 -35.16
CA MET A 167 0.56 -15.20 -33.91
C MET A 167 -0.11 -13.84 -34.16
N THR A 168 0.38 -13.06 -35.11
CA THR A 168 -0.17 -11.73 -35.42
C THR A 168 -1.58 -11.82 -36.01
N ASN A 169 -1.86 -12.79 -36.88
CA ASN A 169 -3.20 -13.02 -37.43
C ASN A 169 -4.20 -13.49 -36.36
N LEU A 170 -3.79 -14.41 -35.49
CA LEU A 170 -4.60 -14.86 -34.37
C LEU A 170 -4.94 -13.70 -33.41
N THR A 171 -3.93 -12.89 -33.08
CA THR A 171 -4.10 -11.71 -32.23
C THR A 171 -5.12 -10.74 -32.84
N ARG A 172 -5.01 -10.47 -34.14
CA ARG A 172 -5.96 -9.61 -34.87
C ARG A 172 -7.37 -10.18 -34.85
N ALA A 173 -7.51 -11.49 -35.06
CA ALA A 173 -8.80 -12.17 -35.01
C ALA A 173 -9.47 -12.04 -33.63
N ILE A 174 -8.72 -12.31 -32.54
CA ILE A 174 -9.23 -12.18 -31.16
C ILE A 174 -9.60 -10.73 -30.84
N HIS A 175 -8.76 -9.78 -31.26
CA HIS A 175 -9.04 -8.36 -31.05
C HIS A 175 -10.32 -7.91 -31.76
N SER A 176 -10.62 -8.45 -32.95
CA SER A 176 -11.85 -8.14 -33.69
C SER A 176 -13.09 -8.87 -33.19
N ALA A 177 -12.96 -10.10 -32.68
CA ALA A 177 -14.08 -10.94 -32.26
C ALA A 177 -14.61 -10.59 -30.86
N SER A 178 -13.74 -10.13 -29.96
CA SER A 178 -14.09 -9.86 -28.56
C SER A 178 -14.26 -8.35 -28.35
N LEU A 179 -15.49 -7.85 -28.50
CA LEU A 179 -15.77 -6.41 -28.40
C LEU A 179 -15.50 -5.84 -26.98
N HIS A 180 -15.66 -6.66 -25.93
CA HIS A 180 -15.66 -6.18 -24.52
C HIS A 180 -14.90 -7.05 -23.50
N GLN A 181 -14.25 -8.16 -23.87
CA GLN A 181 -13.70 -9.12 -22.90
C GLN A 181 -12.25 -9.56 -23.19
N SER A 182 -11.59 -8.90 -24.15
CA SER A 182 -10.19 -9.15 -24.48
C SER A 182 -9.29 -8.00 -24.04
N LEU A 183 -8.00 -8.32 -23.87
CA LEU A 183 -6.96 -7.31 -23.66
C LEU A 183 -6.81 -6.42 -24.91
N GLY A 184 -6.27 -5.22 -24.69
CA GLY A 184 -5.96 -4.26 -25.74
C GLY A 184 -4.74 -4.67 -26.55
N TYR A 185 -4.87 -5.63 -27.45
CA TYR A 185 -3.74 -6.03 -28.30
C TYR A 185 -3.40 -4.94 -29.32
N ARG A 186 -2.16 -4.44 -29.30
CA ARG A 186 -1.57 -3.57 -30.32
C ARG A 186 -0.45 -4.30 -31.04
N ILE A 187 -0.60 -4.51 -32.34
CA ILE A 187 0.46 -5.09 -33.18
C ILE A 187 1.40 -3.96 -33.56
N VAL A 188 2.66 -4.04 -33.12
CA VAL A 188 3.65 -2.97 -33.27
C VAL A 188 4.79 -3.47 -34.17
N PRO A 189 5.20 -2.70 -35.20
CA PRO A 189 6.31 -3.11 -36.05
C PRO A 189 7.65 -3.12 -35.28
N PRO A 190 8.56 -4.05 -35.58
CA PRO A 190 9.90 -4.11 -34.97
C PRO A 190 10.71 -2.80 -35.05
N ALA A 191 10.46 -2.00 -36.08
CA ALA A 191 11.12 -0.71 -36.29
C ALA A 191 10.90 0.27 -35.13
N GLU A 192 9.73 0.24 -34.46
CA GLU A 192 9.43 1.08 -33.29
C GLU A 192 10.36 0.74 -32.10
N TYR A 193 10.92 -0.47 -32.09
CA TYR A 193 11.84 -0.99 -31.08
C TYR A 193 13.30 -1.11 -31.55
N ASN A 194 13.65 -0.43 -32.64
CA ASN A 194 14.98 -0.51 -33.26
C ASN A 194 15.42 -1.96 -33.53
N TYR A 195 14.48 -2.83 -33.92
CA TYR A 195 14.72 -4.24 -34.22
C TYR A 195 15.34 -5.03 -33.05
N ASN A 196 15.15 -4.58 -31.80
CA ASN A 196 15.72 -5.19 -30.61
C ASN A 196 14.63 -5.75 -29.68
N PRO A 197 14.53 -7.08 -29.49
CA PRO A 197 13.59 -7.69 -28.55
C PRO A 197 13.73 -7.19 -27.11
N MET A 198 14.94 -6.81 -26.68
CA MET A 198 15.19 -6.27 -25.35
C MET A 198 14.60 -4.86 -25.16
N ALA A 199 14.41 -4.10 -26.25
CA ALA A 199 13.73 -2.82 -26.18
C ALA A 199 12.23 -3.00 -25.86
N VAL A 200 11.61 -4.07 -26.36
CA VAL A 200 10.22 -4.43 -26.01
C VAL A 200 10.10 -4.77 -24.53
N ARG A 201 11.03 -5.58 -23.99
CA ARG A 201 11.07 -5.87 -22.55
C ARG A 201 11.25 -4.60 -21.71
N ARG A 202 12.10 -3.67 -22.15
CA ARG A 202 12.27 -2.36 -21.51
C ARG A 202 11.00 -1.53 -21.52
N ALA A 203 10.21 -1.55 -22.60
CA ALA A 203 8.93 -0.85 -22.67
C ALA A 203 7.92 -1.40 -21.63
N VAL A 204 7.85 -2.72 -21.45
CA VAL A 204 7.03 -3.33 -20.38
C VAL A 204 7.55 -2.90 -19.00
N TYR A 205 8.86 -2.94 -18.79
CA TYR A 205 9.49 -2.53 -17.53
C TYR A 205 9.22 -1.06 -17.16
N ASN A 206 9.20 -0.18 -18.16
CA ASN A 206 8.95 1.26 -18.00
C ASN A 206 7.45 1.63 -17.98
N TRP A 207 6.57 0.62 -18.01
CA TRP A 207 5.11 0.77 -17.96
C TRP A 207 4.46 1.34 -19.22
N ASP A 208 5.17 1.38 -20.35
CA ASP A 208 4.61 1.79 -21.66
C ASP A 208 3.55 0.78 -22.16
N ALA A 209 3.66 -0.49 -21.75
CA ALA A 209 2.67 -1.53 -21.97
C ALA A 209 2.43 -2.34 -20.67
N TRP A 210 1.28 -3.02 -20.57
CA TRP A 210 0.99 -3.90 -19.44
C TRP A 210 1.65 -5.27 -19.57
N ALA A 211 1.76 -5.77 -20.80
CA ALA A 211 2.48 -6.97 -21.16
C ALA A 211 2.95 -6.86 -22.61
N ALA A 212 3.82 -7.77 -23.04
CA ALA A 212 4.20 -7.87 -24.45
C ALA A 212 4.29 -9.33 -24.90
N ILE A 213 4.12 -9.56 -26.20
CA ILE A 213 4.39 -10.82 -26.88
C ILE A 213 5.46 -10.52 -27.90
N ILE A 214 6.59 -11.22 -27.76
CA ILE A 214 7.78 -11.09 -28.59
C ILE A 214 7.89 -12.39 -29.36
N ILE A 215 7.74 -12.32 -30.69
CA ILE A 215 8.18 -13.40 -31.57
C ILE A 215 9.63 -13.13 -31.90
N ASN A 216 10.52 -14.06 -31.54
CA ASN A 216 11.95 -13.86 -31.69
C ASN A 216 12.38 -13.85 -33.16
N PRO A 217 13.47 -13.13 -33.50
CA PRO A 217 13.89 -12.93 -34.88
C PRO A 217 14.24 -14.22 -35.63
N ASN A 218 14.69 -15.22 -34.88
CA ASN A 218 15.14 -16.52 -35.37
C ASN A 218 14.11 -17.64 -35.13
N ALA A 219 12.84 -17.30 -34.85
CA ALA A 219 11.83 -18.27 -34.47
C ALA A 219 11.59 -19.31 -35.58
N THR A 220 11.29 -18.88 -36.80
CA THR A 220 11.08 -19.79 -37.92
C THR A 220 12.37 -20.45 -38.38
N THR A 221 13.48 -19.71 -38.39
CA THR A 221 14.76 -20.24 -38.87
C THR A 221 15.32 -21.34 -37.97
N MET A 222 15.27 -21.17 -36.64
CA MET A 222 15.73 -22.20 -35.69
C MET A 222 14.82 -23.42 -35.71
N LEU A 223 13.51 -23.22 -35.89
CA LEU A 223 12.56 -24.32 -36.00
C LEU A 223 12.82 -25.16 -37.26
N LEU A 224 13.00 -24.51 -38.42
CA LEU A 224 13.30 -25.20 -39.68
C LEU A 224 14.65 -25.92 -39.62
N ASP A 225 15.68 -25.25 -39.11
CA ASP A 225 17.02 -25.83 -38.95
C ASP A 225 16.97 -27.06 -38.04
N ALA A 226 16.26 -26.98 -36.90
CA ALA A 226 16.13 -28.11 -35.98
C ALA A 226 15.50 -29.36 -36.61
N VAL A 227 14.51 -29.18 -37.49
CA VAL A 227 13.88 -30.30 -38.20
C VAL A 227 14.75 -30.80 -39.36
N MET A 228 15.42 -29.90 -40.09
CA MET A 228 16.28 -30.27 -41.21
C MET A 228 17.59 -30.95 -40.77
N SER A 229 18.12 -30.56 -39.61
CA SER A 229 19.38 -31.06 -39.08
C SER A 229 19.22 -32.16 -38.01
N GLY A 230 17.99 -32.43 -37.56
CA GLY A 230 17.74 -33.40 -36.48
C GLY A 230 18.27 -32.95 -35.13
N ASN A 231 18.19 -31.65 -34.82
CA ASN A 231 18.74 -31.11 -33.58
C ASN A 231 17.93 -31.55 -32.35
N ALA A 232 18.39 -32.61 -31.68
CA ALA A 232 17.80 -33.11 -30.43
C ALA A 232 17.85 -32.09 -29.27
N SER A 233 18.72 -31.08 -29.33
CA SER A 233 18.87 -30.04 -28.30
C SER A 233 18.03 -28.79 -28.57
N TYR A 234 17.13 -28.83 -29.56
CA TYR A 234 16.24 -27.71 -29.85
C TYR A 234 15.28 -27.43 -28.68
N ASP A 235 15.22 -26.16 -28.28
CA ASP A 235 14.30 -25.67 -27.24
C ASP A 235 13.08 -25.00 -27.90
N PRO A 236 11.88 -25.60 -27.80
CA PRO A 236 10.67 -25.04 -28.40
C PRO A 236 10.20 -23.75 -27.70
N THR A 237 10.72 -23.44 -26.51
CA THR A 237 10.36 -22.22 -25.76
C THR A 237 11.05 -20.95 -26.28
N GLY A 238 12.06 -21.12 -27.15
CA GLY A 238 12.87 -20.04 -27.68
C GLY A 238 12.21 -19.20 -28.77
N ALA A 239 11.08 -19.63 -29.36
CA ALA A 239 10.49 -18.94 -30.51
C ALA A 239 9.55 -17.77 -30.13
N VAL A 240 8.70 -17.96 -29.13
CA VAL A 240 7.72 -16.95 -28.70
C VAL A 240 7.85 -16.74 -27.21
N GLN A 241 7.86 -15.47 -26.79
CA GLN A 241 7.93 -15.09 -25.39
C GLN A 241 6.79 -14.12 -25.09
N TYR A 242 6.12 -14.29 -23.95
CA TYR A 242 5.23 -13.25 -23.44
C TYR A 242 5.75 -12.74 -22.10
N ILE A 243 5.87 -11.42 -22.03
CA ILE A 243 6.55 -10.67 -21.00
C ILE A 243 5.49 -10.02 -20.12
N ILE A 244 5.60 -10.25 -18.81
CA ILE A 244 4.70 -9.67 -17.80
C ILE A 244 5.51 -9.01 -16.69
N GLN A 245 4.81 -8.27 -15.82
CA GLN A 245 5.39 -7.66 -14.63
C GLN A 245 4.40 -7.76 -13.47
N THR A 246 4.45 -8.84 -12.69
CA THR A 246 3.45 -9.08 -11.63
C THR A 246 3.55 -8.05 -10.50
N ALA A 247 4.75 -7.55 -10.19
CA ALA A 247 4.93 -6.54 -9.14
C ALA A 247 4.39 -5.14 -9.48
N ARG A 248 3.96 -4.88 -10.73
CA ARG A 248 3.30 -3.61 -11.10
C ARG A 248 1.95 -3.49 -10.38
N GLN A 249 1.14 -4.54 -10.50
CA GLN A 249 -0.13 -4.67 -9.79
C GLN A 249 -0.50 -6.16 -9.78
N GLU A 250 -0.25 -6.81 -8.65
CA GLU A 250 -0.35 -8.26 -8.49
C GLU A 250 -1.75 -8.77 -8.83
N SER A 251 -2.79 -8.22 -8.19
CA SER A 251 -4.17 -8.64 -8.39
C SER A 251 -4.67 -8.48 -9.83
N THR A 252 -4.37 -7.35 -10.49
CA THR A 252 -4.79 -7.12 -11.88
C THR A 252 -4.07 -8.06 -12.84
N THR A 253 -2.77 -8.29 -12.61
CA THR A 253 -1.96 -9.14 -13.48
C THR A 253 -2.42 -10.59 -13.40
N TYR A 254 -2.62 -11.13 -12.20
CA TYR A 254 -3.06 -12.51 -12.01
C TYR A 254 -4.52 -12.77 -12.38
N ASN A 255 -5.43 -11.84 -12.08
CA ASN A 255 -6.87 -12.06 -12.31
C ASN A 255 -7.31 -11.73 -13.75
N TYR A 256 -6.62 -10.84 -14.45
CA TYR A 256 -7.08 -10.36 -15.77
C TYR A 256 -6.06 -10.53 -16.91
N ILE A 257 -4.77 -10.25 -16.68
CA ILE A 257 -3.77 -10.25 -17.77
C ILE A 257 -3.30 -11.68 -18.08
N VAL A 258 -2.80 -12.40 -17.07
CA VAL A 258 -2.21 -13.75 -17.24
C VAL A 258 -3.21 -14.74 -17.84
N PRO A 259 -4.47 -14.85 -17.38
CA PRO A 259 -5.43 -15.81 -17.94
C PRO A 259 -5.74 -15.53 -19.42
N GLN A 260 -5.82 -14.26 -19.81
CA GLN A 260 -6.08 -13.84 -21.19
C GLN A 260 -4.89 -14.14 -22.11
N LEU A 261 -3.67 -13.93 -21.63
CA LEU A 261 -2.45 -14.31 -22.35
C LEU A 261 -2.33 -15.83 -22.49
N GLN A 262 -2.64 -16.59 -21.42
CA GLN A 262 -2.66 -18.05 -21.47
C GLN A 262 -3.71 -18.59 -22.45
N MET A 263 -4.89 -17.96 -22.52
CA MET A 263 -5.89 -18.31 -23.53
C MET A 263 -5.38 -18.04 -24.95
N LEU A 264 -4.71 -16.90 -25.18
CA LEU A 264 -4.12 -16.58 -26.48
C LEU A 264 -3.05 -17.58 -26.87
N THR A 265 -2.12 -17.91 -25.97
CA THR A 265 -1.05 -18.87 -26.23
C THR A 265 -1.61 -20.27 -26.47
N ALA A 266 -2.61 -20.72 -25.70
CA ALA A 266 -3.28 -22.00 -25.94
C ALA A 266 -3.95 -22.06 -27.32
N ARG A 267 -4.61 -20.98 -27.77
CA ARG A 267 -5.20 -20.88 -29.12
C ARG A 267 -4.14 -20.83 -30.21
N PHE A 268 -3.00 -20.20 -29.96
CA PHE A 268 -1.87 -20.20 -30.88
C PHE A 268 -1.37 -21.63 -31.10
N MET A 269 -1.14 -22.37 -30.01
CA MET A 269 -0.68 -23.77 -30.07
C MET A 269 -1.66 -24.67 -30.82
N SER A 270 -2.96 -24.49 -30.63
CA SER A 270 -3.98 -25.30 -31.29
C SER A 270 -4.11 -25.02 -32.79
N GLN A 271 -3.69 -23.84 -33.27
CA GLN A 271 -3.65 -23.50 -34.71
C GLN A 271 -2.31 -23.84 -35.34
N PHE A 272 -1.21 -23.53 -34.63
CA PHE A 272 0.14 -23.73 -35.13
C PHE A 272 0.49 -25.22 -35.26
N GLY A 273 0.22 -26.04 -34.24
CA GLY A 273 0.60 -27.45 -34.23
C GLY A 273 0.08 -28.26 -35.42
N PRO A 274 -1.22 -28.21 -35.76
CA PRO A 274 -1.76 -28.88 -36.93
C PRO A 274 -1.20 -28.35 -38.26
N ALA A 275 -1.08 -27.03 -38.41
CA ALA A 275 -0.55 -26.41 -39.62
C ALA A 275 0.93 -26.78 -39.85
N TRP A 276 1.72 -26.76 -38.78
CA TRP A 276 3.11 -27.18 -38.77
C TRP A 276 3.25 -28.67 -39.15
N SER A 277 2.47 -29.54 -38.50
CA SER A 277 2.47 -30.98 -38.79
C SER A 277 2.10 -31.27 -40.25
N GLN A 278 1.10 -30.57 -40.79
CA GLN A 278 0.70 -30.70 -42.19
C GLN A 278 1.80 -30.24 -43.15
N MET A 279 2.50 -29.15 -42.83
CA MET A 279 3.61 -28.66 -43.64
C MET A 279 4.80 -29.62 -43.65
N LEU A 280 5.09 -30.26 -42.53
CA LEU A 280 6.13 -31.28 -42.43
C LEU A 280 5.80 -32.53 -43.28
N LEU A 281 4.55 -32.98 -43.24
CA LEU A 281 4.10 -34.15 -44.00
C LEU A 281 4.01 -33.90 -45.51
N THR A 282 3.76 -32.67 -45.94
CA THR A 282 3.62 -32.32 -47.37
C THR A 282 4.96 -32.03 -48.05
N ASN A 283 5.97 -31.58 -47.30
CA ASN A 283 7.30 -31.24 -47.83
C ASN A 283 8.34 -32.32 -47.50
N THR A 284 8.04 -33.58 -47.82
CA THR A 284 8.91 -34.73 -47.51
C THR A 284 10.27 -34.70 -48.21
N SER A 285 10.42 -33.92 -49.29
CA SER A 285 11.70 -33.67 -49.96
C SER A 285 12.63 -32.75 -49.16
N LEU A 286 12.07 -31.88 -48.31
CA LEU A 286 12.81 -30.96 -47.45
C LEU A 286 13.05 -31.55 -46.05
N PHE A 287 12.17 -32.44 -45.60
CA PHE A 287 12.22 -33.00 -44.25
C PHE A 287 12.34 -34.53 -44.31
N ALA A 288 13.54 -35.04 -44.04
CA ALA A 288 13.80 -36.47 -44.01
C ALA A 288 13.19 -37.11 -42.74
N PRO A 289 12.27 -38.08 -42.83
CA PRO A 289 11.58 -38.64 -41.66
C PRO A 289 12.51 -39.21 -40.59
N LEU A 290 13.65 -39.76 -41.00
CA LEU A 290 14.67 -40.29 -40.08
C LEU A 290 15.35 -39.17 -39.28
N VAL A 291 15.60 -38.02 -39.89
CA VAL A 291 16.22 -36.85 -39.25
C VAL A 291 15.22 -36.17 -38.30
N MET A 292 13.95 -36.13 -38.69
CA MET A 292 12.88 -35.61 -37.82
C MET A 292 12.71 -36.43 -36.54
N ALA A 293 12.94 -37.74 -36.59
CA ALA A 293 12.87 -38.60 -35.42
C ALA A 293 13.94 -38.25 -34.36
N GLU A 294 15.04 -37.59 -34.76
CA GLU A 294 16.10 -37.14 -33.86
C GLU A 294 15.73 -35.83 -33.14
N ALA A 295 14.77 -35.04 -33.67
CA ALA A 295 14.32 -33.77 -33.09
C ALA A 295 12.81 -33.76 -32.76
N PRO A 296 12.32 -34.63 -31.85
CA PRO A 296 10.89 -34.77 -31.58
C PRO A 296 10.24 -33.46 -31.08
N ALA A 297 10.97 -32.65 -30.30
CA ALA A 297 10.47 -31.36 -29.79
C ALA A 297 10.23 -30.31 -30.88
N ALA A 298 11.01 -30.36 -31.97
CA ALA A 298 10.85 -29.49 -33.14
C ALA A 298 9.67 -29.93 -34.03
N VAL A 299 9.33 -31.23 -34.01
CA VAL A 299 8.17 -31.77 -34.72
C VAL A 299 6.87 -31.50 -33.95
N ASN A 300 6.84 -31.82 -32.66
CA ASN A 300 5.69 -31.60 -31.79
C ASN A 300 6.17 -31.23 -30.37
N PRO A 301 5.80 -30.06 -29.83
CA PRO A 301 4.86 -29.08 -30.38
C PRO A 301 5.48 -28.07 -31.38
N GLY A 302 6.79 -28.13 -31.62
CA GLY A 302 7.53 -27.21 -32.49
C GLY A 302 7.81 -25.86 -31.85
N VAL A 303 6.77 -25.16 -31.40
CA VAL A 303 6.89 -23.87 -30.71
C VAL A 303 6.08 -23.93 -29.43
N VAL A 304 6.60 -23.40 -28.33
CA VAL A 304 5.89 -23.21 -27.06
C VAL A 304 6.12 -21.78 -26.58
N PRO A 305 5.07 -20.98 -26.32
CA PRO A 305 5.27 -19.65 -25.75
C PRO A 305 5.83 -19.69 -24.32
N LEU A 306 6.95 -18.98 -24.09
CA LEU A 306 7.59 -18.85 -22.78
C LEU A 306 7.06 -17.63 -22.00
N GLN A 307 6.65 -17.85 -20.75
CA GLN A 307 6.33 -16.76 -19.83
C GLN A 307 7.62 -16.19 -19.22
N ILE A 308 7.77 -14.87 -19.25
CA ILE A 308 8.86 -14.17 -18.54
C ILE A 308 8.28 -13.06 -17.69
N ASP A 309 8.50 -13.13 -16.39
CA ASP A 309 8.17 -12.05 -15.47
C ASP A 309 9.41 -11.20 -15.20
N LEU A 310 9.37 -9.92 -15.58
CA LEU A 310 10.49 -9.00 -15.38
C LEU A 310 10.64 -8.54 -13.93
N ARG A 311 9.54 -8.55 -13.15
CA ARG A 311 9.57 -8.21 -11.74
C ARG A 311 8.52 -9.05 -11.00
N PRO A 312 8.91 -10.26 -10.55
CA PRO A 312 8.07 -11.11 -9.73
C PRO A 312 7.61 -10.39 -8.47
N PHE A 313 6.34 -10.55 -8.12
CA PHE A 313 5.80 -10.09 -6.85
C PHE A 313 6.06 -11.15 -5.77
N GLU A 314 7.22 -11.04 -5.13
CA GLU A 314 7.64 -11.95 -4.05
C GLU A 314 8.31 -11.16 -2.92
N PRO A 315 8.17 -11.59 -1.65
CA PRO A 315 7.39 -12.73 -1.16
C PRO A 315 5.88 -12.44 -1.03
N ALA A 316 5.05 -13.49 -1.03
CA ALA A 316 3.59 -13.38 -0.87
C ALA A 316 3.15 -12.70 0.45
N THR A 317 4.04 -12.63 1.45
CA THR A 317 3.81 -11.89 2.70
C THR A 317 3.73 -10.38 2.50
N ALA A 318 4.14 -9.86 1.33
CA ALA A 318 3.95 -8.47 0.96
C ALA A 318 2.49 -8.14 0.58
N THR A 319 1.68 -9.11 0.16
CA THR A 319 0.29 -8.88 -0.28
C THR A 319 -0.55 -8.19 0.81
N PRO A 320 -0.58 -8.65 2.07
CA PRO A 320 -1.38 -8.01 3.11
C PRO A 320 -0.91 -6.58 3.41
N ALA A 321 0.40 -6.30 3.30
CA ALA A 321 0.94 -4.97 3.59
C ALA A 321 0.49 -3.93 2.54
N VAL A 322 0.47 -4.32 1.26
CA VAL A 322 0.10 -3.42 0.15
C VAL A 322 -1.42 -3.34 -0.06
N SER A 323 -2.17 -4.38 0.30
CA SER A 323 -3.64 -4.41 0.14
C SER A 323 -4.38 -3.89 1.38
N ILE A 324 -4.23 -4.56 2.53
CA ILE A 324 -5.03 -4.32 3.74
C ILE A 324 -4.30 -3.42 4.75
N GLY A 325 -2.97 -3.50 4.79
CA GLY A 325 -2.11 -2.79 5.73
C GLY A 325 -2.31 -1.27 5.68
N LEU A 326 -2.44 -0.70 4.48
CA LEU A 326 -2.67 0.73 4.29
C LEU A 326 -4.01 1.20 4.92
N ILE A 327 -5.06 0.38 4.83
CA ILE A 327 -6.36 0.68 5.43
C ILE A 327 -6.24 0.72 6.97
N TYR A 328 -5.56 -0.26 7.57
CA TYR A 328 -5.33 -0.28 9.02
C TYR A 328 -4.51 0.93 9.49
N LEU A 329 -3.47 1.31 8.74
CA LEU A 329 -2.66 2.49 9.08
C LEU A 329 -3.50 3.77 9.06
N ILE A 330 -4.39 3.94 8.08
CA ILE A 330 -5.29 5.10 8.03
C ILE A 330 -6.28 5.08 9.20
N ILE A 331 -6.87 3.93 9.52
CA ILE A 331 -7.83 3.81 10.63
C ILE A 331 -7.17 4.13 11.98
N VAL A 332 -6.00 3.55 12.25
CA VAL A 332 -5.28 3.75 13.51
C VAL A 332 -4.75 5.18 13.61
N ALA A 333 -4.18 5.74 12.55
CA ALA A 333 -3.56 7.07 12.58
C ALA A 333 -4.59 8.21 12.58
N PHE A 334 -5.60 8.15 11.70
CA PHE A 334 -6.52 9.26 11.50
C PHE A 334 -7.82 9.11 12.28
N PHE A 335 -8.47 7.93 12.23
CA PHE A 335 -9.79 7.77 12.85
C PHE A 335 -9.72 7.65 14.37
N SER A 336 -8.77 6.88 14.92
CA SER A 336 -8.68 6.65 16.37
C SER A 336 -8.22 7.89 17.15
N PHE A 337 -7.22 8.62 16.62
CA PHE A 337 -6.62 9.74 17.34
C PHE A 337 -7.30 11.07 17.00
N SER A 338 -7.32 11.49 15.73
CA SER A 338 -7.68 12.88 15.38
C SER A 338 -9.16 13.24 15.59
N PHE A 339 -10.10 12.32 15.35
CA PHE A 339 -11.53 12.62 15.48
C PHE A 339 -12.04 12.53 16.92
N PHE A 340 -11.41 11.69 17.75
CA PHE A 340 -11.88 11.46 19.11
C PHE A 340 -11.11 12.26 20.17
N LEU A 341 -9.91 12.78 19.88
CA LEU A 341 -9.16 13.64 20.81
C LEU A 341 -9.97 14.87 21.27
N PRO A 342 -10.62 15.64 20.37
CA PRO A 342 -11.40 16.81 20.78
C PRO A 342 -12.62 16.44 21.65
N ILE A 343 -13.19 15.26 21.41
CA ILE A 343 -14.34 14.73 22.15
C ILE A 343 -13.91 14.27 23.54
N HIS A 344 -12.77 13.59 23.65
CA HIS A 344 -12.21 13.16 24.93
C HIS A 344 -11.68 14.32 25.77
N ASN A 345 -11.13 15.36 25.14
CA ASN A 345 -10.67 16.56 25.83
C ASN A 345 -11.80 17.31 26.53
N LYS A 346 -13.06 17.17 26.08
CA LYS A 346 -14.22 17.72 26.79
C LYS A 346 -14.52 17.06 28.13
N TYR A 347 -14.06 15.83 28.36
CA TYR A 347 -14.18 15.20 29.69
C TYR A 347 -13.06 15.61 30.66
N ILE A 348 -12.00 16.25 30.13
CA ILE A 348 -10.81 16.64 30.88
C ILE A 348 -10.83 18.16 31.16
N GLN A 349 -11.23 18.99 30.19
CA GLN A 349 -11.25 20.45 30.35
C GLN A 349 -12.42 20.89 31.25
N PRO A 350 -12.15 21.62 32.35
CA PRO A 350 -13.20 22.07 33.25
C PRO A 350 -13.94 23.27 32.64
N GLN A 351 -14.95 22.99 31.81
CA GLN A 351 -15.89 24.00 31.30
C GLN A 351 -17.18 23.97 32.14
N GLY A 352 -17.06 24.21 33.45
CA GLY A 352 -18.19 24.19 34.39
C GLY A 352 -18.61 22.80 34.89
N HIS A 353 -17.74 21.79 34.75
CA HIS A 353 -17.91 20.46 35.33
C HIS A 353 -16.58 19.93 35.90
N PRO A 354 -16.61 19.00 36.87
CA PRO A 354 -15.40 18.35 37.36
C PRO A 354 -14.80 17.44 36.27
N PRO A 355 -13.47 17.22 36.28
CA PRO A 355 -12.82 16.25 35.40
C PRO A 355 -13.32 14.82 35.69
N LEU A 356 -13.40 13.99 34.66
CA LEU A 356 -13.78 12.58 34.82
C LEU A 356 -12.60 11.77 35.40
N HIS A 357 -12.87 10.74 36.22
CA HIS A 357 -11.83 9.78 36.61
C HIS A 357 -11.14 9.15 35.39
N PHE A 358 -9.81 9.00 35.46
CA PHE A 358 -8.98 8.50 34.36
C PHE A 358 -9.41 7.10 33.86
N TRP A 359 -9.72 6.19 34.78
CA TRP A 359 -10.19 4.83 34.43
C TRP A 359 -11.53 4.83 33.66
N HIS A 360 -12.46 5.73 34.04
CA HIS A 360 -13.74 5.85 33.33
C HIS A 360 -13.54 6.43 31.92
N LEU A 361 -12.55 7.30 31.73
CA LEU A 361 -12.16 7.81 30.42
C LEU A 361 -11.58 6.71 29.53
N ILE A 362 -10.76 5.81 30.08
CA ILE A 362 -10.22 4.64 29.36
C ILE A 362 -11.36 3.69 28.94
N ILE A 363 -12.26 3.36 29.85
CA ILE A 363 -13.41 2.48 29.55
C ILE A 363 -14.29 3.11 28.47
N TRP A 364 -14.61 4.41 28.58
CA TRP A 364 -15.35 5.14 27.56
C TRP A 364 -14.66 5.06 26.20
N ARG A 365 -13.34 5.28 26.14
CA ARG A 365 -12.56 5.17 24.90
C ARG A 365 -12.69 3.79 24.27
N TRP A 366 -12.51 2.73 25.07
CA TRP A 366 -12.52 1.36 24.58
C TRP A 366 -13.91 0.96 24.03
N VAL A 367 -14.97 1.26 24.79
CA VAL A 367 -16.36 1.02 24.39
C VAL A 367 -16.72 1.83 23.14
N ALA A 368 -16.36 3.12 23.11
CA ALA A 368 -16.61 3.99 21.97
C ALA A 368 -15.92 3.48 20.69
N THR A 369 -14.67 3.01 20.78
CA THR A 369 -13.98 2.40 19.65
C THR A 369 -14.60 1.07 19.22
N ALA A 370 -14.99 0.21 20.15
CA ALA A 370 -15.62 -1.08 19.85
C ALA A 370 -16.95 -0.90 19.10
N VAL A 371 -17.80 0.03 19.58
CA VAL A 371 -19.08 0.34 18.94
C VAL A 371 -18.87 0.98 17.57
N LEU A 372 -17.90 1.89 17.41
CA LEU A 372 -17.52 2.43 16.10
C LEU A 372 -17.14 1.33 15.12
N TYR A 373 -16.28 0.39 15.52
CA TYR A 373 -15.86 -0.72 14.65
C TYR A 373 -17.03 -1.60 14.22
N LEU A 374 -18.01 -1.82 15.10
CA LEU A 374 -19.24 -2.56 14.77
C LEU A 374 -20.02 -1.84 13.66
N PHE A 375 -20.22 -0.53 13.78
CA PHE A 375 -20.93 0.27 12.77
C PHE A 375 -20.18 0.41 11.44
N ILE A 376 -18.85 0.57 11.48
CA ILE A 376 -18.01 0.57 10.27
C ILE A 376 -18.09 -0.80 9.58
N SER A 377 -18.00 -1.89 10.34
CA SER A 377 -18.09 -3.25 9.79
C SER A 377 -19.47 -3.52 9.17
N LEU A 378 -20.55 -3.05 9.81
CA LEU A 378 -21.91 -3.14 9.28
C LEU A 378 -22.05 -2.36 7.96
N THR A 379 -21.55 -1.12 7.92
CA THR A 379 -21.56 -0.30 6.70
C THR A 379 -20.77 -0.98 5.59
N TYR A 380 -19.59 -1.52 5.90
CA TYR A 380 -18.78 -2.27 4.94
C TYR A 380 -19.52 -3.50 4.40
N SER A 381 -20.24 -4.25 5.24
CA SER A 381 -21.03 -5.41 4.78
C SER A 381 -22.26 -5.04 3.96
N LEU A 382 -22.79 -3.83 4.10
CA LEU A 382 -23.95 -3.36 3.35
C LEU A 382 -23.59 -2.99 1.90
N VAL A 383 -22.35 -2.53 1.64
CA VAL A 383 -21.95 -2.08 0.30
C VAL A 383 -21.91 -3.21 -0.74
N PRO A 384 -21.40 -4.43 -0.47
CA PRO A 384 -21.45 -5.55 -1.41
C PRO A 384 -22.84 -6.17 -1.58
N LEU A 385 -23.76 -5.94 -0.62
CA LEU A 385 -25.13 -6.49 -0.67
C LEU A 385 -26.07 -5.65 -1.54
N ALA A 386 -25.82 -4.34 -1.59
CA ALA A 386 -26.54 -3.38 -2.44
C ALA A 386 -25.97 -3.40 -3.86
#